data_AF-A0A022KWM8-F1
#
_entry.id   AF-A0A022KWM8-F1
#
_cell.length_a   1.000
_cell.length_b   1.000
_cell.length_c   1.000
_cell.angle_alpha   90.00
_cell.angle_beta   90.00
_cell.angle_gamma   90.00
#
_symmetry.space_group_name_H-M   'P 1'
#
loop_
_entity.id
_entity.type
_entity.pdbx_description
1 polymer ?
#
loop_
_entity_poly.entity_id
_entity_poly.type
_entity_poly.pdbx_seq_one_letter_code
_entity_poly.pdbx_strand_id
1 'polypeptide(L)'
;MSTPVSPSSLSWPTGAPVLPIAQVRPVLERLESLARTNPRDLTWIPGLAQEDGEISADPPPVLEQIADEFGGIAVHGRRDLDLLIDERGDIGPYTMLGEATSYYPLYEGSDVAVVLTLDEDGTPGAVYGIGEDLALRLAALDLPSYLQRYADALEAAVTGIDARLRELYDEDAQEDEELRADVGEQLLDAQLYAAILGMGEEDDTDVVPLRSLSGDPGSSAEHAPAGAVAVADLRGAAPGAMVDVMDADLPGDPLEQQLVWRDGGLLVYVVSE
;
A
#
# COMPACT_ATOMS: atom_id res chain seq x y z
N MET A 1 1.74 -4.31 -39.26
CA MET A 1 0.69 -4.88 -38.40
C MET A 1 1.41 -5.51 -37.24
N SER A 2 1.63 -4.71 -36.20
CA SER A 2 2.25 -5.19 -34.96
C SER A 2 1.19 -6.01 -34.24
N THR A 3 1.54 -7.23 -33.87
CA THR A 3 0.77 -8.04 -32.93
C THR A 3 0.58 -7.27 -31.63
N PRO A 4 -0.61 -7.30 -31.01
CA PRO A 4 -0.75 -6.79 -29.65
C PRO A 4 0.17 -7.64 -28.76
N VAL A 5 1.08 -6.96 -28.07
CA VAL A 5 1.81 -7.57 -26.96
C VAL A 5 0.74 -7.81 -25.90
N SER A 6 0.45 -9.09 -25.63
CA SER A 6 -0.36 -9.48 -24.47
C SER A 6 0.18 -8.79 -23.22
N PRO A 7 -0.67 -8.33 -22.28
CA PRO A 7 -0.19 -7.72 -21.05
C PRO A 7 0.74 -8.72 -20.36
N SER A 8 1.98 -8.29 -20.13
CA SER A 8 3.06 -9.15 -19.65
C SER A 8 2.82 -9.44 -18.19
N SER A 9 2.35 -10.65 -17.87
CA SER A 9 2.42 -11.21 -16.52
C SER A 9 3.85 -11.03 -15.99
N LEU A 10 3.99 -10.37 -14.85
CA LEU A 10 5.26 -10.22 -14.18
C LEU A 10 5.81 -11.62 -13.83
N SER A 11 7.12 -11.78 -13.95
CA SER A 11 7.79 -13.02 -13.53
C SER A 11 7.99 -12.98 -12.02
N TRP A 12 6.88 -13.13 -11.28
CA TRP A 12 6.88 -13.13 -9.82
C TRP A 12 7.84 -14.16 -9.23
N PRO A 13 8.51 -13.83 -8.10
CA PRO A 13 9.20 -14.84 -7.31
C PRO A 13 8.23 -15.92 -6.82
N THR A 14 8.72 -17.17 -6.74
CA THR A 14 7.90 -18.36 -6.45
C THR A 14 8.44 -19.22 -5.29
N GLY A 15 9.45 -18.72 -4.57
CA GLY A 15 10.07 -19.43 -3.45
C GLY A 15 9.22 -19.42 -2.18
N ALA A 16 8.37 -18.41 -2.03
CA ALA A 16 7.54 -18.23 -0.85
C ALA A 16 6.34 -19.20 -0.81
N PRO A 17 5.97 -19.71 0.39
CA PRO A 17 4.73 -20.44 0.56
C PRO A 17 3.53 -19.49 0.43
N VAL A 18 2.43 -19.98 -0.14
CA VAL A 18 1.16 -19.22 -0.23
C VAL A 18 0.71 -18.77 1.15
N LEU A 19 0.35 -17.49 1.28
CA LEU A 19 -0.20 -16.91 2.50
C LEU A 19 -1.56 -17.55 2.80
N PRO A 20 -1.72 -18.29 3.92
CA PRO A 20 -2.96 -18.98 4.18
C PRO A 20 -4.10 -18.00 4.39
N ILE A 21 -5.16 -18.10 3.58
CA ILE A 21 -6.33 -17.22 3.70
C ILE A 21 -6.97 -17.25 5.10
N ALA A 22 -6.83 -18.36 5.84
CA ALA A 22 -7.30 -18.47 7.22
C ALA A 22 -6.74 -17.37 8.16
N GLN A 23 -5.57 -16.80 7.86
CA GLN A 23 -4.98 -15.70 8.63
C GLN A 23 -5.70 -14.36 8.44
N VAL A 24 -6.31 -14.16 7.27
CA VAL A 24 -6.99 -12.90 6.91
C VAL A 24 -8.52 -13.05 6.80
N ARG A 25 -9.04 -14.28 6.79
CA ARG A 25 -10.47 -14.56 6.61
C ARG A 25 -11.40 -13.72 7.50
N PRO A 26 -11.13 -13.53 8.82
CA PRO A 26 -12.01 -12.72 9.65
C PRO A 26 -12.13 -11.26 9.18
N VAL A 27 -11.04 -10.66 8.71
CA VAL A 27 -11.07 -9.27 8.22
C VAL A 27 -11.69 -9.17 6.84
N LEU A 28 -11.48 -10.15 5.96
CA LEU A 28 -12.13 -10.19 4.64
C LEU A 28 -13.66 -10.32 4.79
N GLU A 29 -14.13 -11.22 5.66
CA GLU A 29 -15.57 -11.38 5.94
C GLU A 29 -16.18 -10.09 6.53
N ARG A 30 -15.42 -9.35 7.35
CA ARG A 30 -15.85 -8.04 7.87
C ARG A 30 -15.97 -7.01 6.76
N LEU A 31 -14.97 -6.89 5.87
CA LEU A 31 -15.00 -5.97 4.74
C LEU A 31 -16.17 -6.27 3.79
N GLU A 32 -16.40 -7.54 3.47
CA GLU A 32 -17.54 -7.99 2.69
C GLU A 32 -18.88 -7.64 3.37
N SER A 33 -18.97 -7.84 4.69
CA SER A 33 -20.15 -7.47 5.48
C SER A 33 -20.37 -5.95 5.49
N LEU A 34 -19.31 -5.14 5.61
CA LEU A 34 -19.40 -3.68 5.54
C LEU A 34 -19.94 -3.22 4.18
N ALA A 35 -19.42 -3.78 3.09
CA ALA A 35 -19.90 -3.47 1.74
C ALA A 35 -21.36 -3.85 1.53
N ARG A 36 -21.77 -5.03 2.02
CA ARG A 36 -23.18 -5.49 1.93
C ARG A 36 -24.14 -4.63 2.73
N THR A 37 -23.70 -4.10 3.86
CA THR A 37 -24.55 -3.29 4.76
C THR A 37 -24.56 -1.81 4.40
N ASN A 38 -23.56 -1.33 3.63
CA ASN A 38 -23.46 0.06 3.17
C ASN A 38 -23.33 0.14 1.64
N PRO A 39 -24.28 -0.42 0.86
CA PRO A 39 -24.16 -0.52 -0.60
C PRO A 39 -24.25 0.82 -1.34
N ARG A 40 -24.58 1.91 -0.64
CA ARG A 40 -24.55 3.28 -1.19
C ARG A 40 -23.12 3.82 -1.27
N ASP A 41 -22.27 3.42 -0.32
CA ASP A 41 -20.93 3.97 -0.12
C ASP A 41 -19.86 3.00 -0.59
N LEU A 42 -20.13 1.70 -0.47
CA LEU A 42 -19.16 0.64 -0.66
C LEU A 42 -19.63 -0.37 -1.70
N THR A 43 -18.69 -0.84 -2.52
CA THR A 43 -18.88 -1.97 -3.41
C THR A 43 -17.79 -3.00 -3.15
N TRP A 44 -18.20 -4.24 -2.92
CA TRP A 44 -17.26 -5.37 -2.82
C TRP A 44 -16.83 -5.80 -4.21
N ILE A 45 -15.52 -5.99 -4.38
CA ILE A 45 -14.91 -6.49 -5.60
C ILE A 45 -14.67 -8.00 -5.42
N PRO A 46 -15.35 -8.87 -6.19
CA PRO A 46 -15.18 -10.32 -6.09
C PRO A 46 -13.76 -10.74 -6.48
N GLY A 47 -13.32 -11.89 -5.97
CA GLY A 47 -12.03 -12.49 -6.32
C GLY A 47 -12.05 -13.23 -7.67
N LEU A 48 -10.86 -13.66 -8.12
CA LEU A 48 -10.64 -14.32 -9.41
C LEU A 48 -11.50 -15.59 -9.61
N ALA A 49 -11.79 -16.35 -8.54
CA ALA A 49 -12.54 -17.59 -8.63
C ALA A 49 -14.05 -17.36 -8.88
N GLN A 50 -14.52 -16.13 -8.72
CA GLN A 50 -15.95 -15.78 -8.76
C GLN A 50 -16.32 -14.92 -9.96
N GLU A 51 -15.33 -14.43 -10.72
CA GLU A 51 -15.59 -13.72 -11.97
C GLU A 51 -15.63 -14.68 -13.16
N ASP A 52 -16.72 -14.59 -13.93
CA ASP A 52 -16.88 -15.26 -15.23
C ASP A 52 -16.19 -14.47 -16.38
N GLY A 53 -15.44 -13.40 -16.06
CA GLY A 53 -14.80 -12.48 -17.00
C GLY A 53 -13.28 -12.69 -17.15
N GLU A 54 -12.70 -12.11 -18.20
CA GLU A 54 -11.24 -12.12 -18.43
C GLU A 54 -10.59 -11.00 -17.60
N ILE A 55 -10.37 -11.27 -16.31
CA ILE A 55 -9.50 -10.44 -15.47
C ILE A 55 -8.06 -10.74 -15.86
N SER A 56 -7.31 -9.71 -16.26
CA SER A 56 -5.88 -9.81 -16.63
C SER A 56 -4.93 -9.57 -15.44
N ALA A 57 -5.48 -9.34 -14.24
CA ALA A 57 -4.74 -9.21 -13.00
C ALA A 57 -3.78 -10.38 -12.75
N ASP A 58 -2.56 -10.04 -12.36
CA ASP A 58 -1.46 -10.96 -12.13
C ASP A 58 -0.91 -10.78 -10.70
N PRO A 59 -1.65 -11.22 -9.67
CA PRO A 59 -1.20 -11.12 -8.28
C PRO A 59 0.00 -12.04 -8.03
N PRO A 60 0.92 -11.66 -7.11
CA PRO A 60 1.99 -12.53 -6.66
C PRO A 60 1.46 -13.90 -6.22
N PRO A 61 2.13 -15.02 -6.55
CA PRO A 61 1.68 -16.36 -6.19
C PRO A 61 1.40 -16.55 -4.70
N VAL A 62 2.10 -15.81 -3.85
CA VAL A 62 1.86 -15.84 -2.40
C VAL A 62 0.47 -15.35 -1.99
N LEU A 63 -0.19 -14.53 -2.82
CA LEU A 63 -1.51 -13.96 -2.57
C LEU A 63 -2.65 -14.73 -3.28
N GLU A 64 -2.34 -15.78 -4.05
CA GLU A 64 -3.30 -16.52 -4.90
C GLU A 64 -4.61 -16.87 -4.16
N GLN A 65 -4.52 -17.49 -2.97
CA GLN A 65 -5.72 -17.86 -2.20
C GLN A 65 -6.57 -16.66 -1.77
N ILE A 66 -5.94 -15.51 -1.51
CA ILE A 66 -6.66 -14.29 -1.12
C ILE A 66 -7.32 -13.69 -2.35
N ALA A 67 -6.56 -13.51 -3.44
CA ALA A 67 -7.03 -12.94 -4.69
C ALA A 67 -8.15 -13.77 -5.34
N ASP A 68 -8.13 -15.10 -5.17
CA ASP A 68 -9.19 -16.01 -5.62
C ASP A 68 -10.54 -15.72 -4.95
N GLU A 69 -10.54 -15.44 -3.64
CA GLU A 69 -11.76 -15.25 -2.86
C GLU A 69 -12.18 -13.78 -2.75
N PHE A 70 -11.24 -12.83 -2.79
CA PHE A 70 -11.46 -11.42 -2.50
C PHE A 70 -10.62 -10.53 -3.42
N GLY A 71 -11.29 -9.68 -4.21
CA GLY A 71 -10.62 -8.77 -5.11
C GLY A 71 -10.34 -7.38 -4.54
N GLY A 72 -11.13 -6.93 -3.56
CA GLY A 72 -10.98 -5.58 -3.01
C GLY A 72 -12.26 -4.92 -2.52
N ILE A 73 -12.15 -3.63 -2.23
CA ILE A 73 -13.25 -2.71 -1.92
C ILE A 73 -13.14 -1.47 -2.80
N ALA A 74 -14.26 -1.08 -3.40
CA ALA A 74 -14.41 0.23 -4.00
C ALA A 74 -15.24 1.14 -3.08
N VAL A 75 -14.78 2.38 -2.92
CA VAL A 75 -15.44 3.45 -2.16
C VAL A 75 -15.98 4.47 -3.16
N HIS A 76 -17.29 4.69 -3.16
CA HIS A 76 -17.99 5.56 -4.12
C HIS A 76 -17.60 5.32 -5.59
N GLY A 77 -17.39 4.06 -5.97
CA GLY A 77 -17.04 3.65 -7.33
C GLY A 77 -15.56 3.72 -7.69
N ARG A 78 -14.70 4.20 -6.79
CA ARG A 78 -13.23 4.18 -6.95
C ARG A 78 -12.65 2.95 -6.25
N ARG A 79 -11.79 2.18 -6.93
CA ARG A 79 -11.09 1.05 -6.31
C ARG A 79 -10.11 1.62 -5.27
N ASP A 80 -10.27 1.22 -4.02
CA ASP A 80 -9.56 1.83 -2.89
C ASP A 80 -8.68 0.79 -2.16
N LEU A 81 -9.20 -0.41 -1.93
CA LEU A 81 -8.36 -1.58 -1.68
C LEU A 81 -8.45 -2.48 -2.92
N ASP A 82 -7.32 -2.75 -3.56
CA ASP A 82 -7.28 -3.55 -4.80
C ASP A 82 -6.22 -4.65 -4.73
N LEU A 83 -6.66 -5.91 -4.85
CA LEU A 83 -5.81 -7.10 -4.96
C LEU A 83 -5.81 -7.71 -6.36
N LEU A 84 -6.51 -7.08 -7.31
CA LEU A 84 -6.64 -7.53 -8.70
C LEU A 84 -6.16 -6.43 -9.65
N ILE A 85 -5.00 -5.86 -9.34
CA ILE A 85 -4.38 -4.83 -10.16
C ILE A 85 -3.95 -5.46 -11.49
N ASP A 86 -4.48 -4.90 -12.58
CA ASP A 86 -4.24 -5.34 -13.96
C ASP A 86 -3.08 -4.57 -14.61
N GLU A 87 -3.05 -3.26 -14.43
CA GLU A 87 -1.99 -2.38 -14.91
C GLU A 87 -1.33 -1.66 -13.72
N ARG A 88 -0.01 -1.52 -13.78
CA ARG A 88 0.75 -0.72 -12.82
C ARG A 88 1.08 0.63 -13.45
N GLY A 89 0.91 1.72 -12.71
CA GLY A 89 1.56 2.97 -13.08
C GLY A 89 3.08 2.79 -13.11
N ASP A 90 3.73 3.25 -14.17
CA ASP A 90 5.20 3.25 -14.28
C ASP A 90 5.84 4.55 -13.74
N ILE A 91 5.03 5.50 -13.25
CA ILE A 91 5.45 6.88 -12.94
C ILE A 91 4.71 7.37 -11.69
N GLY A 92 5.42 8.09 -10.80
CA GLY A 92 4.85 8.73 -9.62
C GLY A 92 5.40 8.12 -8.33
N PRO A 93 4.56 7.58 -7.42
CA PRO A 93 4.99 7.06 -6.12
C PRO A 93 5.98 5.89 -6.22
N TYR A 94 6.10 5.26 -7.40
CA TYR A 94 6.98 4.12 -7.61
C TYR A 94 8.40 4.49 -8.08
N THR A 95 8.68 5.77 -8.33
CA THR A 95 9.93 6.22 -8.97
C THR A 95 11.21 5.77 -8.24
N MET A 96 11.21 5.71 -6.91
CA MET A 96 12.36 5.25 -6.12
C MET A 96 12.30 3.77 -5.73
N LEU A 97 11.21 3.06 -6.04
CA LEU A 97 11.14 1.64 -5.73
C LEU A 97 12.04 0.85 -6.68
N GLY A 98 12.63 -0.24 -6.18
CA GLY A 98 13.46 -1.13 -6.97
C GLY A 98 12.67 -1.93 -7.99
N GLU A 99 13.05 -3.20 -8.19
CA GLU A 99 12.38 -4.08 -9.16
C GLU A 99 10.86 -4.13 -8.92
N ALA A 100 10.06 -4.07 -9.99
CA ALA A 100 8.60 -4.14 -9.90
C ALA A 100 8.10 -5.40 -9.16
N THR A 101 8.87 -6.48 -9.18
CA THR A 101 8.57 -7.73 -8.46
C THR A 101 8.89 -7.69 -6.96
N SER A 102 9.49 -6.61 -6.46
CA SER A 102 9.81 -6.43 -5.03
C SER A 102 8.69 -5.77 -4.23
N TYR A 103 7.58 -5.42 -4.89
CA TYR A 103 6.40 -4.86 -4.24
C TYR A 103 5.11 -5.16 -5.00
N TYR A 104 4.00 -5.11 -4.27
CA TYR A 104 2.65 -5.25 -4.81
C TYR A 104 1.77 -4.09 -4.34
N PRO A 105 1.22 -3.27 -5.24
CA PRO A 105 0.34 -2.19 -4.80
C PRO A 105 -0.97 -2.74 -4.22
N LEU A 106 -1.49 -2.03 -3.22
CA LEU A 106 -2.77 -2.31 -2.55
C LEU A 106 -3.75 -1.15 -2.73
N TYR A 107 -3.23 0.05 -3.01
CA TYR A 107 -3.94 1.28 -3.33
C TYR A 107 -3.05 2.14 -4.25
N GLU A 108 -3.65 2.77 -5.26
CA GLU A 108 -2.96 3.68 -6.17
C GLU A 108 -3.81 4.94 -6.40
N GLY A 109 -3.25 6.09 -6.00
CA GLY A 109 -3.73 7.42 -6.36
C GLY A 109 -2.93 8.01 -7.51
N SER A 110 -3.08 9.32 -7.79
CA SER A 110 -2.31 9.96 -8.87
C SER A 110 -0.82 10.07 -8.54
N ASP A 111 -0.50 10.43 -7.30
CA ASP A 111 0.86 10.75 -6.83
C ASP A 111 1.20 10.03 -5.51
N VAL A 112 0.36 9.07 -5.12
CA VAL A 112 0.45 8.35 -3.85
C VAL A 112 0.15 6.87 -4.06
N ALA A 113 0.72 6.01 -3.23
CA ALA A 113 0.41 4.58 -3.26
C ALA A 113 0.54 3.93 -1.89
N VAL A 114 -0.11 2.78 -1.71
CA VAL A 114 0.19 1.84 -0.63
C VAL A 114 0.68 0.55 -1.24
N VAL A 115 1.84 0.06 -0.78
CA VAL A 115 2.50 -1.12 -1.34
C VAL A 115 2.83 -2.15 -0.26
N LEU A 116 2.61 -3.42 -0.58
CA LEU A 116 3.12 -4.58 0.14
C LEU A 116 4.52 -4.91 -0.36
N THR A 117 5.50 -4.99 0.52
CA THR A 117 6.86 -5.43 0.15
C THR A 117 6.93 -6.93 -0.10
N LEU A 118 7.78 -7.34 -1.04
CA LEU A 118 8.08 -8.72 -1.37
C LEU A 118 9.59 -8.93 -1.35
N ASP A 119 10.05 -9.99 -0.69
CA ASP A 119 11.46 -10.37 -0.76
C ASP A 119 11.80 -11.13 -2.07
N GLU A 120 13.06 -11.54 -2.20
CA GLU A 120 13.58 -12.24 -3.39
C GLU A 120 12.94 -13.61 -3.65
N ASP A 121 12.31 -14.21 -2.64
CA ASP A 121 11.53 -15.45 -2.77
C ASP A 121 10.04 -15.17 -3.00
N GLY A 122 9.59 -13.91 -2.83
CA GLY A 122 8.20 -13.48 -2.95
C GLY A 122 7.44 -13.50 -1.62
N THR A 123 8.14 -13.57 -0.50
CA THR A 123 7.52 -13.56 0.82
C THR A 123 7.01 -12.15 1.13
N PRO A 124 5.72 -12.00 1.50
CA PRO A 124 5.15 -10.71 1.83
C PRO A 124 5.73 -10.20 3.15
N GLY A 125 6.10 -8.92 3.16
CA GLY A 125 6.62 -8.21 4.31
C GLY A 125 5.70 -7.10 4.80
N ALA A 126 6.32 -6.01 5.26
CA ALA A 126 5.67 -4.80 5.69
C ALA A 126 4.92 -4.10 4.55
N VAL A 127 3.92 -3.30 4.94
CA VAL A 127 3.15 -2.44 4.05
C VAL A 127 3.57 -1.00 4.26
N TYR A 128 3.85 -0.28 3.19
CA TYR A 128 4.25 1.12 3.19
C TYR A 128 3.25 1.98 2.43
N GLY A 129 2.95 3.15 2.97
CA GLY A 129 2.38 4.23 2.18
C GLY A 129 3.49 5.15 1.65
N ILE A 130 3.25 5.70 0.47
CA ILE A 130 4.16 6.59 -0.26
C ILE A 130 3.37 7.83 -0.63
N GLY A 131 3.79 8.97 -0.06
CA GLY A 131 3.19 10.27 -0.30
C GLY A 131 3.72 10.96 -1.57
N GLU A 132 3.23 12.17 -1.83
CA GLU A 132 3.73 13.04 -2.91
C GLU A 132 5.20 13.43 -2.71
N ASP A 133 5.65 13.47 -1.45
CA ASP A 133 7.03 13.70 -1.04
C ASP A 133 7.95 12.49 -1.29
N LEU A 134 7.39 11.38 -1.75
CA LEU A 134 8.06 10.09 -1.93
C LEU A 134 8.65 9.51 -0.63
N ALA A 135 8.27 10.05 0.53
CA ALA A 135 8.67 9.51 1.82
C ALA A 135 7.92 8.19 2.07
N LEU A 136 8.64 7.21 2.62
CA LEU A 136 8.08 5.93 2.97
C LEU A 136 7.53 6.00 4.39
N ARG A 137 6.26 5.64 4.58
CA ARG A 137 5.66 5.53 5.92
C ARG A 137 5.21 4.11 6.17
N LEU A 138 5.66 3.54 7.29
CA LEU A 138 5.31 2.17 7.68
C LEU A 138 3.81 2.10 8.02
N ALA A 139 2.99 1.61 7.09
CA ALA A 139 1.54 1.52 7.27
C ALA A 139 1.17 0.36 8.20
N ALA A 140 1.85 -0.78 8.05
CA ALA A 140 1.71 -1.96 8.90
C ALA A 140 2.92 -2.89 8.76
N LEU A 141 3.10 -3.79 9.74
CA LEU A 141 4.19 -4.78 9.75
C LEU A 141 3.96 -5.95 8.80
N ASP A 142 2.71 -6.19 8.40
CA ASP A 142 2.31 -7.26 7.50
C ASP A 142 0.93 -6.97 6.86
N LEU A 143 0.58 -7.75 5.83
CA LEU A 143 -0.70 -7.62 5.13
C LEU A 143 -1.93 -7.81 6.06
N PRO A 144 -2.00 -8.84 6.94
CA PRO A 144 -3.14 -8.98 7.86
C PRO A 144 -3.36 -7.74 8.75
N SER A 145 -2.29 -7.16 9.29
CA SER A 145 -2.35 -5.96 10.13
C SER A 145 -2.80 -4.75 9.33
N TYR A 146 -2.35 -4.61 8.08
CA TYR A 146 -2.82 -3.54 7.19
C TYR A 146 -4.31 -3.68 6.89
N LEU A 147 -4.77 -4.88 6.51
CA LEU A 147 -6.19 -5.13 6.21
C LEU A 147 -7.08 -4.82 7.42
N GLN A 148 -6.62 -5.16 8.63
CA GLN A 148 -7.34 -4.84 9.86
C GLN A 148 -7.44 -3.32 10.07
N ARG A 149 -6.33 -2.60 9.91
CA ARG A 149 -6.28 -1.14 10.00
C ARG A 149 -7.18 -0.47 8.96
N TYR A 150 -7.15 -0.99 7.72
CA TYR A 150 -8.03 -0.54 6.63
C TYR A 150 -9.51 -0.75 6.98
N ALA A 151 -9.88 -1.95 7.44
CA ALA A 151 -11.26 -2.25 7.83
C ALA A 151 -11.76 -1.36 8.98
N ASP A 152 -10.91 -1.09 9.98
CA ASP A 152 -11.23 -0.19 11.09
C ASP A 152 -11.48 1.25 10.59
N ALA A 153 -10.60 1.76 9.73
CA ALA A 153 -10.74 3.10 9.16
C ALA A 153 -11.96 3.23 8.24
N LEU A 154 -12.19 2.23 7.38
CA LEU A 154 -13.33 2.19 6.47
C LEU A 154 -14.67 2.19 7.24
N GLU A 155 -14.79 1.35 8.27
CA GLU A 155 -16.00 1.31 9.11
C GLU A 155 -16.24 2.64 9.82
N ALA A 156 -15.18 3.25 10.37
CA ALA A 156 -15.27 4.56 11.02
C ALA A 156 -15.68 5.66 10.03
N ALA A 157 -15.10 5.67 8.82
CA ALA A 157 -15.41 6.63 7.78
C ALA A 157 -16.88 6.53 7.36
N VAL A 158 -17.32 5.34 6.94
CA VAL A 158 -18.70 5.11 6.44
C VAL A 158 -19.75 5.39 7.51
N THR A 159 -19.51 4.98 8.76
CA THR A 159 -20.42 5.28 9.88
C THR A 159 -20.47 6.78 10.20
N GLY A 160 -19.40 7.52 9.89
CA GLY A 160 -19.26 8.95 10.14
C GLY A 160 -19.93 9.85 9.10
N ILE A 161 -20.16 9.37 7.87
CA ILE A 161 -20.63 10.19 6.73
C ILE A 161 -21.89 10.98 7.07
N ASP A 162 -22.95 10.31 7.53
CA ASP A 162 -24.23 10.97 7.83
C ASP A 162 -24.12 12.03 8.92
N ALA A 163 -23.28 11.76 9.92
CA ALA A 163 -23.06 12.70 11.01
C ALA A 163 -22.29 13.94 10.51
N ARG A 164 -21.29 13.73 9.66
CA ARG A 164 -20.47 14.79 9.09
C ARG A 164 -21.24 15.66 8.11
N LEU A 165 -22.08 15.06 7.25
CA LEU A 165 -22.98 15.79 6.36
C LEU A 165 -23.93 16.71 7.15
N ARG A 166 -24.55 16.19 8.22
CA ARG A 166 -25.44 16.97 9.11
C ARG A 166 -24.75 18.12 9.84
N GLU A 167 -23.45 17.99 10.10
CA GLU A 167 -22.66 19.03 10.77
C GLU A 167 -22.31 20.18 9.82
N LEU A 168 -21.98 19.85 8.57
CA LEU A 168 -21.44 20.80 7.60
C LEU A 168 -22.50 21.43 6.68
N TYR A 169 -23.61 20.72 6.44
CA TYR A 169 -24.59 21.09 5.41
C TYR A 169 -26.04 20.95 5.92
N ASP A 170 -26.96 21.61 5.20
CA ASP A 170 -28.39 21.54 5.48
C ASP A 170 -28.99 20.17 5.07
N GLU A 171 -30.22 19.87 5.49
CA GLU A 171 -30.87 18.56 5.27
C GLU A 171 -30.96 18.16 3.79
N ASP A 172 -31.18 19.11 2.89
CA ASP A 172 -31.28 18.86 1.44
C ASP A 172 -29.95 18.36 0.82
N ALA A 173 -28.81 18.61 1.45
CA ALA A 173 -27.50 18.17 0.98
C ALA A 173 -27.20 16.68 1.30
N GLN A 174 -28.03 16.01 2.10
CA GLN A 174 -27.82 14.59 2.46
C GLN A 174 -28.21 13.62 1.32
N GLU A 175 -29.00 14.09 0.37
CA GLU A 175 -29.38 13.34 -0.84
C GLU A 175 -28.38 13.54 -1.99
N ASP A 176 -27.41 14.45 -1.82
CA ASP A 176 -26.36 14.71 -2.82
C ASP A 176 -25.28 13.61 -2.75
N GLU A 177 -25.24 12.75 -3.78
CA GLU A 177 -24.29 11.63 -3.85
C GLU A 177 -22.84 12.11 -4.07
N GLU A 178 -22.62 13.23 -4.76
CA GLU A 178 -21.28 13.77 -4.99
C GLU A 178 -20.72 14.30 -3.67
N LEU A 179 -21.54 15.06 -2.94
CA LEU A 179 -21.16 15.56 -1.62
C LEU A 179 -20.92 14.43 -0.60
N ARG A 180 -21.76 13.40 -0.66
CA ARG A 180 -21.60 12.20 0.18
C ARG A 180 -20.27 11.50 -0.11
N ALA A 181 -19.91 11.37 -1.38
CA ALA A 181 -18.65 10.79 -1.80
C ALA A 181 -17.45 11.60 -1.30
N ASP A 182 -17.49 12.92 -1.46
CA ASP A 182 -16.45 13.83 -0.99
C ASP A 182 -16.25 13.74 0.53
N VAL A 183 -17.35 13.68 1.30
CA VAL A 183 -17.28 13.50 2.76
C VAL A 183 -16.75 12.12 3.14
N GLY A 184 -17.13 11.07 2.40
CA GLY A 184 -16.60 9.72 2.59
C GLY A 184 -15.09 9.66 2.38
N GLU A 185 -14.58 10.24 1.29
CA GLU A 185 -13.15 10.34 0.97
C GLU A 185 -12.40 11.12 2.06
N GLN A 186 -12.87 12.32 2.43
CA GLN A 186 -12.25 13.11 3.50
C GLN A 186 -12.18 12.38 4.85
N LEU A 187 -13.22 11.61 5.18
CA LEU A 187 -13.22 10.81 6.40
C LEU A 187 -12.22 9.65 6.31
N LEU A 188 -12.18 8.93 5.20
CA LEU A 188 -11.21 7.85 5.02
C LEU A 188 -9.78 8.38 5.02
N ASP A 189 -9.53 9.53 4.40
CA ASP A 189 -8.25 10.23 4.45
C ASP A 189 -7.85 10.54 5.89
N ALA A 190 -8.77 11.12 6.67
CA ALA A 190 -8.51 11.43 8.06
C ALA A 190 -8.29 10.19 8.94
N GLN A 191 -8.97 9.07 8.66
CA GLN A 191 -8.86 7.84 9.45
C GLN A 191 -7.65 6.97 9.07
N LEU A 192 -7.19 7.03 7.82
CA LEU A 192 -6.15 6.15 7.29
C LEU A 192 -5.04 6.91 6.56
N TYR A 193 -5.39 7.54 5.44
CA TYR A 193 -4.40 7.96 4.46
C TYR A 193 -3.53 9.13 4.92
N ALA A 194 -4.06 10.07 5.71
CA ALA A 194 -3.26 11.16 6.25
C ALA A 194 -2.05 10.66 7.05
N ALA A 195 -2.22 9.57 7.82
CA ALA A 195 -1.16 8.99 8.63
C ALA A 195 -0.15 8.16 7.83
N ILE A 196 -0.57 7.51 6.74
CA ILE A 196 0.29 6.59 5.97
C ILE A 196 0.80 7.17 4.65
N LEU A 197 0.19 8.24 4.13
CA LEU A 197 0.60 8.94 2.91
C LEU A 197 1.14 10.35 3.21
N GLY A 198 1.21 10.77 4.47
CA GLY A 198 1.86 12.03 4.86
C GLY A 198 1.05 13.29 4.58
N MET A 199 -0.29 13.19 4.48
CA MET A 199 -1.16 14.35 4.20
C MET A 199 -1.49 15.19 5.44
N GLY A 200 -1.01 14.79 6.63
CA GLY A 200 -1.26 15.47 7.91
C GLY A 200 -0.13 16.40 8.36
N GLU A 201 -0.32 17.11 9.47
CA GLU A 201 0.72 17.95 10.08
C GLU A 201 1.91 17.08 10.56
N GLU A 202 3.12 17.46 10.16
CA GLU A 202 4.35 16.66 10.35
C GLU A 202 4.87 16.60 11.80
N ASP A 203 4.33 17.43 12.69
CA ASP A 203 4.94 17.81 13.98
C ASP A 203 5.21 16.65 14.96
N ASP A 204 4.58 15.48 14.80
CA ASP A 204 4.75 14.29 15.66
C ASP A 204 5.23 13.03 14.90
N THR A 205 5.72 13.14 13.66
CA THR A 205 6.17 11.97 12.89
C THR A 205 7.50 11.43 13.41
N ASP A 206 7.55 10.12 13.74
CA ASP A 206 8.80 9.43 14.09
C ASP A 206 9.65 9.20 12.85
N VAL A 207 10.66 10.06 12.63
CA VAL A 207 11.57 9.97 11.50
C VAL A 207 12.70 8.99 11.81
N VAL A 208 12.72 7.87 11.09
CA VAL A 208 13.77 6.85 11.16
C VAL A 208 14.95 7.29 10.28
N PRO A 209 16.12 7.57 10.86
CA PRO A 209 17.23 8.13 10.10
C PRO A 209 17.86 7.09 9.17
N LEU A 210 18.13 7.51 7.93
CA LEU A 210 19.01 6.79 7.01
C LEU A 210 20.46 6.89 7.49
N ARG A 211 21.06 5.74 7.77
CA ARG A 211 22.46 5.64 8.21
C ARG A 211 23.33 5.31 7.01
N SER A 212 24.31 6.17 6.74
CA SER A 212 25.31 5.91 5.71
C SER A 212 26.13 4.65 6.02
N LEU A 213 26.28 3.78 5.04
CA LEU A 213 27.07 2.54 5.14
C LEU A 213 28.57 2.77 4.85
N SER A 214 28.92 3.94 4.30
CA SER A 214 30.29 4.32 3.94
C SER A 214 31.21 4.56 5.15
N GLY A 215 30.63 4.74 6.35
CA GLY A 215 31.33 5.26 7.54
C GLY A 215 31.58 4.26 8.67
N ASP A 216 30.83 3.16 8.77
CA ASP A 216 30.93 2.24 9.90
C ASP A 216 30.48 0.81 9.52
N PRO A 217 31.38 -0.21 9.51
CA PRO A 217 31.00 -1.59 9.28
C PRO A 217 30.37 -2.17 10.55
N GLY A 218 29.20 -1.66 10.93
CA GLY A 218 28.33 -2.33 11.90
C GLY A 218 27.77 -3.63 11.32
N SER A 219 27.11 -4.45 12.15
CA SER A 219 26.51 -5.74 11.74
C SER A 219 25.55 -5.66 10.55
N SER A 220 24.98 -4.49 10.27
CA SER A 220 24.08 -4.26 9.12
C SER A 220 24.80 -4.19 7.77
N ALA A 221 26.13 -4.04 7.75
CA ALA A 221 26.93 -3.99 6.53
C ALA A 221 27.26 -5.38 5.97
N GLU A 222 27.29 -6.43 6.80
CA GLU A 222 27.64 -7.80 6.36
C GLU A 222 26.59 -8.44 5.44
N HIS A 223 25.35 -7.97 5.49
CA HIS A 223 24.23 -8.48 4.69
C HIS A 223 23.61 -7.40 3.79
N ALA A 224 24.30 -6.27 3.61
CA ALA A 224 23.82 -5.19 2.77
C ALA A 224 23.76 -5.64 1.29
N PRO A 225 22.71 -5.25 0.54
CA PRO A 225 22.68 -5.43 -0.91
C PRO A 225 23.90 -4.80 -1.59
N ALA A 226 24.28 -5.35 -2.74
CA ALA A 226 25.32 -4.73 -3.57
C ALA A 226 24.90 -3.31 -3.95
N GLY A 227 25.84 -2.35 -3.87
CA GLY A 227 25.57 -0.94 -4.18
C GLY A 227 24.84 -0.16 -3.07
N ALA A 228 24.58 -0.78 -1.90
CA ALA A 228 23.92 -0.08 -0.80
C ALA A 228 24.79 1.05 -0.22
N VAL A 229 24.23 2.26 -0.18
CA VAL A 229 24.89 3.47 0.34
C VAL A 229 24.34 3.88 1.71
N ALA A 230 23.09 3.51 2.02
CA ALA A 230 22.46 3.78 3.31
C ALA A 230 21.43 2.71 3.69
N VAL A 231 21.08 2.69 4.97
CA VAL A 231 20.02 1.81 5.51
C VAL A 231 19.20 2.53 6.56
N ALA A 232 17.87 2.36 6.52
CA ALA A 232 16.95 2.66 7.60
C ALA A 232 16.47 1.34 8.23
N ASP A 233 16.45 1.28 9.57
CA ASP A 233 16.09 0.09 10.35
C ASP A 233 14.78 0.32 11.12
N LEU A 234 13.70 -0.30 10.64
CA LEU A 234 12.35 -0.18 11.18
C LEU A 234 11.92 -1.36 12.05
N ARG A 235 12.81 -2.29 12.40
CA ARG A 235 12.45 -3.53 13.14
C ARG A 235 11.95 -3.30 14.58
N GLY A 236 12.00 -2.06 15.06
CA GLY A 236 11.38 -1.62 16.30
C GLY A 236 10.52 -0.36 16.17
N ALA A 237 10.26 0.08 14.94
CA ALA A 237 9.49 1.28 14.66
C ALA A 237 7.97 0.99 14.78
N ALA A 238 7.22 1.99 15.20
CA ALA A 238 5.77 1.91 15.23
C ALA A 238 5.17 2.19 13.83
N PRO A 239 3.97 1.69 13.51
CA PRO A 239 3.24 2.14 12.33
C PRO A 239 3.09 3.67 12.33
N GLY A 240 3.34 4.30 11.18
CA GLY A 240 3.44 5.75 11.00
C GLY A 240 4.88 6.27 11.01
N ALA A 241 5.86 5.47 11.41
CA ALA A 241 7.27 5.82 11.29
C ALA A 241 7.66 6.07 9.83
N MET A 242 8.48 7.09 9.61
CA MET A 242 8.80 7.63 8.28
C MET A 242 10.28 7.44 7.96
N VAL A 243 10.56 7.08 6.71
CA VAL A 243 11.89 7.16 6.11
C VAL A 243 11.84 8.20 5.00
N ASP A 244 12.53 9.30 5.22
CA ASP A 244 12.69 10.36 4.22
C ASP A 244 13.93 10.07 3.38
N VAL A 245 13.70 9.66 2.14
CA VAL A 245 14.76 9.32 1.19
C VAL A 245 15.17 10.55 0.37
N MET A 246 14.24 11.47 0.11
CA MET A 246 14.45 12.63 -0.75
C MET A 246 15.31 13.69 -0.08
N ASP A 247 15.11 13.95 1.21
CA ASP A 247 15.88 14.95 1.97
C ASP A 247 17.12 14.36 2.65
N ALA A 248 17.41 13.09 2.41
CA ALA A 248 18.59 12.43 2.96
C ALA A 248 19.89 12.95 2.32
N ASP A 249 20.90 13.28 3.15
CA ASP A 249 22.23 13.68 2.70
C ASP A 249 23.04 12.45 2.22
N LEU A 250 22.63 11.90 1.07
CA LEU A 250 23.22 10.74 0.42
C LEU A 250 23.95 11.14 -0.88
N PRO A 251 24.98 10.40 -1.30
CA PRO A 251 25.65 10.67 -2.56
C PRO A 251 24.74 10.38 -3.76
N GLY A 252 24.79 11.25 -4.77
CA GLY A 252 24.05 11.09 -6.03
C GLY A 252 22.77 11.93 -6.11
N ASP A 253 22.01 11.74 -7.18
CA ASP A 253 20.63 12.27 -7.30
C ASP A 253 19.67 11.30 -6.59
N PRO A 254 18.85 11.74 -5.62
CA PRO A 254 17.84 10.88 -4.97
C PRO A 254 16.91 10.18 -5.95
N LEU A 255 16.60 10.80 -7.09
CA LEU A 255 15.71 10.22 -8.11
C LEU A 255 16.39 9.14 -8.97
N GLU A 256 17.72 9.02 -8.91
CA GLU A 256 18.49 7.95 -9.54
C GLU A 256 18.74 6.78 -8.57
N GLN A 257 18.34 6.91 -7.30
CA GLN A 257 18.48 5.88 -6.29
C GLN A 257 17.30 4.91 -6.31
N GLN A 258 17.56 3.68 -5.87
CA GLN A 258 16.53 2.65 -5.71
C GLN A 258 16.46 2.14 -4.27
N LEU A 259 15.28 1.66 -3.91
CA LEU A 259 15.01 1.06 -2.62
C LEU A 259 15.03 -0.46 -2.71
N VAL A 260 15.77 -1.09 -1.80
CA VAL A 260 15.81 -2.54 -1.64
C VAL A 260 15.40 -2.90 -0.23
N TRP A 261 14.41 -3.78 -0.12
CA TRP A 261 13.85 -4.22 1.15
C TRP A 261 14.52 -5.51 1.64
N ARG A 262 14.80 -5.60 2.94
CA ARG A 262 15.25 -6.83 3.63
C ARG A 262 14.52 -7.00 4.95
N ASP A 263 14.66 -8.18 5.55
CA ASP A 263 14.05 -8.55 6.83
C ASP A 263 12.53 -8.30 6.85
N GLY A 264 11.81 -8.89 5.88
CA GLY A 264 10.37 -8.71 5.74
C GLY A 264 9.96 -7.27 5.47
N GLY A 265 10.79 -6.50 4.77
CA GLY A 265 10.50 -5.11 4.45
C GLY A 265 10.92 -4.09 5.52
N LEU A 266 11.45 -4.51 6.66
CA LEU A 266 11.76 -3.63 7.79
C LEU A 266 13.18 -3.06 7.78
N LEU A 267 14.04 -3.54 6.88
CA LEU A 267 15.30 -2.88 6.54
C LEU A 267 15.17 -2.29 5.14
N VAL A 268 15.20 -0.96 5.06
CA VAL A 268 15.11 -0.23 3.80
C VAL A 268 16.51 0.22 3.43
N TYR A 269 17.07 -0.39 2.39
CA TYR A 269 18.37 -0.01 1.84
C TYR A 269 18.20 0.94 0.67
N VAL A 270 18.99 2.00 0.65
CA VAL A 270 19.14 2.86 -0.52
C VAL A 270 20.35 2.34 -1.29
N VAL A 271 20.13 1.99 -2.56
CA VAL A 271 21.20 1.57 -3.48
C VAL A 271 21.39 2.65 -4.55
N SER A 272 22.66 2.88 -4.91
CA SER A 272 23.05 3.74 -6.02
C SER A 272 23.77 2.86 -7.05
N GLU A 273 23.36 2.94 -8.30
CA GLU A 273 24.09 2.33 -9.44
C GLU A 273 25.44 3.02 -9.71
#